data_AF-A0A3B9EM50-F1
#
_entry.id   AF-A0A3B9EM50-F1
#
_cell.length_a   1.000
_cell.length_b   1.000
_cell.length_c   1.000
_cell.angle_alpha   90.00
_cell.angle_beta   90.00
_cell.angle_gamma   90.00
#
_symmetry.space_group_name_H-M   'P 1'
#
loop_
_entity.id
_entity.type
_entity.pdbx_description
1 polymer ?
#
loop_
_entity_poly.entity_id
_entity_poly.type
_entity_poly.pdbx_seq_one_letter_code
_entity_poly.pdbx_strand_id
1 'polypeptide(L)'
;MGEGMNKGLGYAVAAAIISIAITGCANTRDPNPVGLKQAGDEKLTCRDIETEYRSNTNIATNKISKNNSDDGQDILLGFLIWPGLADFKNADGTEGNALLDRNNYLREVAVQKSCDTRSWPNQPTRYD
;
A
#
# COMPACT_ATOMS: atom_id res chain seq x y z
N MET A 1 -42.73 -7.81 39.47
CA MET A 1 -41.29 -7.45 39.46
C MET A 1 -40.52 -7.95 38.21
N GLY A 2 -41.18 -8.25 37.08
CA GLY A 2 -40.50 -8.83 35.89
C GLY A 2 -40.27 -7.90 34.69
N GLU A 3 -40.98 -6.77 34.58
CA GLU A 3 -40.92 -5.92 33.37
C GLU A 3 -39.71 -4.96 33.32
N GLY A 4 -39.11 -4.63 34.47
CA GLY A 4 -37.95 -3.71 34.53
C GLY A 4 -36.64 -4.37 34.07
N MET A 5 -36.46 -5.67 34.38
CA MET A 5 -35.25 -6.42 34.05
C MET A 5 -35.07 -6.63 32.54
N ASN A 6 -36.15 -6.90 31.80
CA ASN A 6 -36.11 -7.10 30.34
C ASN A 6 -35.76 -5.80 29.58
N LYS A 7 -36.21 -4.65 30.08
CA LYS A 7 -35.87 -3.34 29.49
C LYS A 7 -34.38 -3.01 29.71
N GLY A 8 -33.87 -3.26 30.92
CA GLY A 8 -32.44 -3.08 31.24
C GLY A 8 -31.52 -3.97 30.41
N LEU A 9 -31.90 -5.24 30.21
CA LEU A 9 -31.17 -6.17 29.34
C LEU A 9 -31.23 -5.74 27.87
N GLY A 10 -32.39 -5.26 27.40
CA GLY A 10 -32.54 -4.72 26.03
C GLY A 10 -31.67 -3.49 25.77
N TYR A 11 -31.61 -2.55 26.72
CA TYR A 11 -30.74 -1.37 26.61
C TYR A 11 -29.25 -1.73 26.70
N ALA A 12 -28.87 -2.69 27.53
CA ALA A 12 -27.50 -3.17 27.62
C ALA A 12 -27.04 -3.86 26.32
N VAL A 13 -27.91 -4.66 25.70
CA VAL A 13 -27.65 -5.32 24.41
C VAL A 13 -27.55 -4.28 23.28
N ALA A 14 -28.46 -3.31 23.24
CA ALA A 14 -28.43 -2.23 22.24
C ALA A 14 -27.17 -1.36 22.38
N ALA A 15 -26.76 -1.02 23.61
CA ALA A 15 -25.53 -0.28 23.87
C ALA A 15 -24.28 -1.08 23.48
N ALA A 16 -24.25 -2.40 23.71
CA ALA A 16 -23.14 -3.26 23.31
C ALA A 16 -23.01 -3.37 21.78
N ILE A 17 -24.13 -3.48 21.04
CA ILE A 17 -24.14 -3.52 19.58
C ILE A 17 -23.64 -2.19 18.99
N ILE A 18 -24.09 -1.06 19.54
CA ILE A 18 -23.61 0.26 19.10
C ILE A 18 -22.11 0.39 19.37
N SER A 19 -21.63 -0.01 20.54
CA SER A 19 -20.21 0.04 20.92
C SER A 19 -19.30 -0.75 19.96
N ILE A 20 -19.77 -1.90 19.44
CA ILE A 20 -19.04 -2.70 18.45
C ILE A 20 -19.07 -2.05 17.06
N ALA A 21 -20.15 -1.34 16.72
CA ALA A 21 -20.27 -0.65 15.43
C ALA A 21 -19.35 0.59 15.33
N ILE A 22 -19.11 1.32 16.44
CA ILE A 22 -18.20 2.48 16.46
C ILE A 22 -16.71 2.13 16.58
N THR A 23 -16.35 0.91 16.99
CA THR A 23 -14.96 0.42 16.94
C THR A 23 -14.59 -0.15 15.56
N GLY A 24 -15.55 -0.23 14.63
CA GLY A 24 -15.40 -0.73 13.27
C GLY A 24 -14.71 0.21 12.28
N CYS A 25 -14.14 1.34 12.71
CA CYS A 25 -13.12 2.03 11.91
C CYS A 25 -11.84 1.18 11.92
N ALA A 26 -11.88 0.02 11.25
CA ALA A 26 -10.72 -0.77 10.93
C ALA A 26 -9.80 0.13 10.09
N ASN A 27 -8.77 0.66 10.73
CA ASN A 27 -7.72 1.44 10.09
C ASN A 27 -6.81 0.48 9.31
N THR A 28 -7.34 -0.17 8.28
CA THR A 28 -6.53 -0.83 7.26
C THR A 28 -5.73 0.27 6.57
N ARG A 29 -4.40 0.11 6.51
CA ARG A 29 -3.51 1.09 5.89
C ARG A 29 -3.93 1.36 4.45
N ASP A 30 -4.19 2.62 4.13
CA ASP A 30 -4.41 3.04 2.75
C ASP A 30 -3.08 3.15 1.99
N PRO A 31 -3.04 2.76 0.71
CA PRO A 31 -1.85 2.96 -0.12
C PRO A 31 -1.58 4.46 -0.30
N ASN A 32 -0.30 4.84 -0.20
CA ASN A 32 0.19 6.18 -0.50
C ASN A 32 1.11 6.16 -1.74
N PRO A 33 0.55 6.06 -2.96
CA PRO A 33 1.33 5.90 -4.18
C PRO A 33 2.18 7.14 -4.47
N VAL A 34 3.40 6.91 -4.96
CA VAL A 34 4.24 7.99 -5.47
C VAL A 34 3.63 8.61 -6.71
N GLY A 35 3.75 9.93 -6.85
CA GLY A 35 3.33 10.63 -8.07
C GLY A 35 4.16 10.18 -9.28
N LEU A 36 3.48 9.92 -10.40
CA LEU A 36 4.12 9.58 -11.68
C LEU A 36 5.16 10.62 -12.09
N LYS A 37 4.80 11.90 -11.99
CA LYS A 37 5.66 13.06 -12.25
C LYS A 37 5.82 13.87 -10.97
N GLN A 38 7.01 14.40 -10.75
CA GLN A 38 7.35 15.29 -9.65
C GLN A 38 7.88 16.62 -10.20
N ALA A 39 7.68 17.68 -9.41
CA ALA A 39 8.17 19.00 -9.78
C ALA A 39 9.71 18.99 -9.82
N GLY A 40 10.30 19.42 -10.94
CA GLY A 40 11.75 19.44 -11.11
C GLY A 40 12.34 18.21 -11.78
N ASP A 41 11.52 17.21 -12.15
CA ASP A 41 11.99 16.04 -12.92
C ASP A 41 12.68 16.47 -14.23
N GLU A 42 12.24 17.58 -14.82
CA GLU A 42 12.84 18.16 -16.01
C GLU A 42 14.27 18.70 -15.79
N LYS A 43 14.65 18.97 -14.54
CA LYS A 43 15.97 19.49 -14.14
C LYS A 43 16.95 18.40 -13.73
N LEU A 44 16.49 17.16 -13.56
CA LEU A 44 17.36 16.04 -13.17
C LEU A 44 18.44 15.79 -14.23
N THR A 45 19.64 15.46 -13.77
CA THR A 45 20.73 14.99 -14.63
C THR A 45 20.56 13.50 -14.92
N CYS A 46 21.22 12.97 -15.96
CA CYS A 46 21.17 11.54 -16.27
C CYS A 46 21.57 10.65 -15.07
N ARG A 47 22.53 11.11 -14.25
CA ARG A 47 22.97 10.41 -13.04
C ARG A 47 21.89 10.40 -11.97
N ASP A 48 21.17 11.51 -11.81
CA ASP A 48 20.10 11.61 -10.81
C ASP A 48 18.93 10.72 -11.23
N ILE A 49 18.56 10.73 -12.51
CA ILE A 49 17.51 9.86 -13.05
C ILE A 49 17.89 8.38 -12.87
N GLU A 50 19.13 7.99 -13.17
CA GLU A 50 19.59 6.61 -12.95
C GLU A 50 19.51 6.23 -11.46
N THR A 51 19.92 7.13 -10.57
CA THR A 51 19.90 6.90 -9.12
C THR A 51 18.48 6.69 -8.62
N GLU A 52 17.55 7.56 -9.01
CA GLU A 52 16.13 7.41 -8.68
C GLU A 52 15.54 6.13 -9.26
N TYR A 53 15.83 5.84 -10.53
CA TYR A 53 15.33 4.64 -11.20
C TYR A 53 15.76 3.37 -10.46
N ARG A 54 17.05 3.27 -10.07
CA ARG A 54 17.59 2.14 -9.30
C ARG A 54 16.96 2.06 -7.91
N SER A 55 16.85 3.19 -7.22
CA SER A 55 16.22 3.27 -5.90
C SER A 55 14.77 2.79 -5.93
N ASN A 56 13.97 3.34 -6.84
CA ASN A 56 12.57 2.95 -7.05
C ASN A 56 12.43 1.47 -7.40
N THR A 57 13.32 0.93 -8.24
CA THR A 57 13.32 -0.50 -8.60
C THR A 57 13.54 -1.39 -7.37
N ASN A 58 14.48 -1.04 -6.51
CA ASN A 58 14.77 -1.78 -5.28
C ASN A 58 13.59 -1.69 -4.29
N ILE A 59 13.02 -0.49 -4.12
CA ILE A 59 11.88 -0.28 -3.22
C ILE A 59 10.65 -1.03 -3.73
N ALA A 60 10.36 -0.97 -5.04
CA ALA A 60 9.25 -1.69 -5.65
C ALA A 60 9.41 -3.21 -5.48
N THR A 61 10.62 -3.72 -5.68
CA THR A 61 10.93 -5.16 -5.48
C THR A 61 10.60 -5.59 -4.06
N ASN A 62 11.03 -4.82 -3.06
CA ASN A 62 10.76 -5.13 -1.66
C ASN A 62 9.27 -5.05 -1.32
N LYS A 63 8.58 -4.01 -1.80
CA LYS A 63 7.14 -3.82 -1.55
C LYS A 63 6.29 -4.91 -2.18
N ILE A 64 6.54 -5.25 -3.44
CA ILE A 64 5.81 -6.31 -4.16
C ILE A 64 6.12 -7.67 -3.53
N SER A 65 7.38 -7.95 -3.20
CA SER A 65 7.76 -9.19 -2.51
C SER A 65 7.08 -9.33 -1.15
N LYS A 66 6.98 -8.23 -0.39
CA LYS A 66 6.31 -8.21 0.91
C LYS A 66 4.80 -8.43 0.78
N ASN A 67 4.15 -7.79 -0.18
CA ASN A 67 2.72 -8.02 -0.43
C ASN A 67 2.46 -9.50 -0.78
N ASN A 68 3.28 -10.08 -1.66
CA ASN A 68 3.15 -11.49 -2.05
C ASN A 68 3.41 -12.47 -0.91
N SER A 69 4.26 -12.13 0.07
CA SER A 69 4.50 -12.97 1.25
C SER A 69 3.41 -12.84 2.31
N ASP A 70 2.84 -11.65 2.45
CA ASP A 70 1.85 -11.32 3.48
C ASP A 70 0.45 -11.84 3.10
N ASP A 71 0.11 -11.92 1.80
CA ASP A 71 -1.16 -12.47 1.27
C ASP A 71 -1.49 -13.89 1.80
N GLY A 72 -0.48 -14.70 2.15
CA GLY A 72 -0.68 -16.08 2.64
C GLY A 72 -0.79 -16.23 4.15
N GLN A 73 -0.20 -15.33 4.94
CA GLN A 73 -0.11 -15.46 6.40
C GLN A 73 -1.13 -14.60 7.15
N ASP A 74 -1.49 -13.43 6.61
CA ASP A 74 -2.34 -12.46 7.32
C ASP A 74 -3.82 -12.82 7.33
N ILE A 75 -4.30 -13.65 6.38
CA ILE A 75 -5.70 -14.10 6.38
C ILE A 75 -6.01 -14.95 7.62
N LEU A 76 -5.06 -15.78 8.06
CA LEU A 76 -5.28 -16.68 9.19
C LEU A 76 -5.13 -15.96 10.55
N LEU A 77 -4.18 -15.02 10.66
CA LEU A 77 -3.98 -14.22 11.88
C LEU A 77 -5.00 -13.08 12.03
N GLY A 78 -5.37 -12.43 10.92
CA GLY A 78 -6.35 -11.33 10.90
C GLY A 78 -7.75 -11.77 11.33
N PHE A 79 -8.10 -13.05 11.12
CA PHE A 79 -9.35 -13.64 11.63
C PHE A 79 -9.29 -13.92 13.15
N LEU A 80 -8.10 -14.15 13.71
CA LEU A 80 -7.91 -14.55 15.11
C LEU A 80 -7.63 -13.39 16.07
N ILE A 81 -7.05 -12.27 15.61
CA ILE A 81 -6.55 -11.21 16.51
C ILE A 81 -7.36 -9.90 16.44
N TRP A 82 -7.74 -9.38 15.27
CA TRP A 82 -8.70 -8.26 15.08
C TRP A 82 -8.76 -7.94 13.57
N PRO A 83 -9.94 -7.72 12.96
CA PRO A 83 -10.06 -7.52 11.51
C PRO A 83 -9.39 -6.24 10.97
N GLY A 84 -8.85 -5.39 11.83
CA GLY A 84 -8.18 -4.13 11.45
C GLY A 84 -6.64 -4.19 11.40
N LEU A 85 -6.00 -5.33 11.65
CA LEU A 85 -4.54 -5.44 11.68
C LEU A 85 -3.89 -6.04 10.43
N ALA A 86 -4.66 -6.69 9.56
CA ALA A 86 -4.13 -7.25 8.31
C ALA A 86 -4.18 -6.21 7.19
N ASP A 87 -3.14 -6.17 6.35
CA ASP A 87 -3.03 -5.28 5.18
C ASP A 87 -3.90 -5.79 4.01
N PHE A 88 -5.21 -5.90 4.25
CA PHE A 88 -6.18 -6.40 3.27
C PHE A 88 -6.35 -5.50 2.03
N LYS A 89 -5.68 -4.34 1.99
CA LYS A 89 -5.78 -3.36 0.91
C LYS A 89 -4.66 -3.48 -0.13
N ASN A 90 -3.78 -4.47 -0.01
CA ASN A 90 -2.63 -4.66 -0.89
C ASN A 90 -1.84 -3.36 -1.06
N ALA A 91 -1.66 -2.63 0.04
CA ALA A 91 -1.15 -1.27 0.01
C ALA A 91 0.30 -1.25 -0.50
N ASP A 92 1.11 -2.23 -0.08
CA ASP A 92 2.49 -2.37 -0.55
C ASP A 92 2.57 -2.75 -2.04
N GLY A 93 1.72 -3.66 -2.53
CA GLY A 93 1.65 -4.01 -3.96
C GLY A 93 1.30 -2.80 -4.84
N THR A 94 0.31 -2.02 -4.41
CA THR A 94 -0.13 -0.79 -5.10
C THR A 94 0.96 0.28 -5.12
N GLU A 95 1.61 0.53 -3.99
CA GLU A 95 2.73 1.48 -3.90
C GLU A 95 3.95 1.02 -4.71
N GLY A 96 4.21 -0.29 -4.75
CA GLY A 96 5.23 -0.90 -5.58
C GLY A 96 4.98 -0.67 -7.07
N ASN A 97 3.75 -0.91 -7.54
CA ASN A 97 3.34 -0.65 -8.92
C ASN A 97 3.48 0.84 -9.30
N ALA A 98 3.14 1.74 -8.39
CA ALA A 98 3.30 3.19 -8.61
C ALA A 98 4.78 3.60 -8.81
N LEU A 99 5.71 2.98 -8.09
CA LEU A 99 7.15 3.20 -8.29
C LEU A 99 7.62 2.70 -9.68
N LEU A 100 7.04 1.59 -10.17
CA LEU A 100 7.31 1.09 -11.52
C LEU A 100 6.77 2.03 -12.60
N ASP A 101 5.57 2.58 -12.39
CA ASP A 101 4.99 3.60 -13.27
C ASP A 101 5.86 4.85 -13.34
N ARG A 102 6.32 5.35 -12.19
CA ARG A 102 7.30 6.45 -12.13
C ARG A 102 8.58 6.11 -12.89
N ASN A 103 9.10 4.90 -12.77
CA ASN A 103 10.31 4.49 -13.49
C ASN A 103 10.13 4.47 -15.01
N ASN A 104 8.93 4.16 -15.51
CA ASN A 104 8.62 4.27 -16.93
C ASN A 104 8.70 5.73 -17.39
N TYR A 105 8.12 6.65 -16.62
CA TYR A 105 8.24 8.08 -16.89
C TYR A 105 9.70 8.57 -16.82
N LEU A 106 10.46 8.18 -15.79
CA LEU A 106 11.88 8.55 -15.67
C LEU A 106 12.71 8.04 -16.87
N ARG A 107 12.39 6.86 -17.40
CA ARG A 107 13.02 6.34 -18.62
C ARG A 107 12.67 7.17 -19.85
N GLU A 108 11.44 7.65 -19.98
CA GLU A 108 11.05 8.59 -21.06
C GLU A 108 11.83 9.90 -20.97
N VAL A 109 11.95 10.48 -19.76
CA VAL A 109 12.75 11.69 -19.53
C VAL A 109 14.23 11.45 -19.86
N ALA A 110 14.75 10.28 -19.52
CA ALA A 110 16.12 9.88 -19.83
C ALA A 110 16.37 9.78 -21.34
N VAL A 111 15.41 9.21 -22.08
CA VAL A 111 15.47 9.13 -23.56
C VAL A 111 15.45 10.55 -24.16
N GLN A 112 14.58 11.44 -23.69
CA GLN A 112 14.54 12.83 -24.14
C GLN A 112 15.87 13.57 -23.90
N LYS A 113 16.56 13.22 -22.80
CA LYS A 113 17.87 13.77 -22.44
C LYS A 113 19.06 13.01 -23.03
N SER A 114 18.83 11.99 -23.87
CA SER A 114 19.87 11.15 -24.46
C SER A 114 20.79 10.47 -23.43
N CYS A 115 20.24 10.06 -22.28
CA CYS A 115 20.97 9.32 -21.26
C CYS A 115 21.25 7.87 -21.69
N ASP A 116 22.37 7.30 -21.26
CA ASP A 116 22.62 5.86 -21.43
C ASP A 116 21.82 5.06 -20.40
N THR A 117 20.88 4.24 -20.87
CA THR A 117 19.99 3.43 -20.03
C THR A 117 20.28 1.93 -20.10
N ARG A 118 21.33 1.52 -20.82
CA ARG A 118 21.67 0.10 -21.04
C ARG A 118 22.11 -0.62 -19.77
N SER A 119 22.69 0.10 -18.83
CA SER A 119 23.17 -0.43 -17.54
C SER A 119 22.08 -0.51 -16.47
N TRP A 120 20.88 0.02 -16.74
CA TRP A 120 19.83 0.13 -15.74
C TRP A 120 19.20 -1.24 -15.45
N PRO A 121 18.78 -1.50 -14.21
CA PRO A 121 18.22 -2.81 -13.85
C PRO A 121 16.87 -3.02 -14.52
N ASN A 122 16.52 -4.29 -14.73
CA ASN A 122 15.16 -4.66 -15.08
C ASN A 122 14.22 -4.37 -13.91
N GLN A 123 13.01 -3.90 -14.21
CA GLN A 123 11.96 -3.76 -13.20
C GLN A 123 11.45 -5.15 -12.78
N PRO A 124 11.05 -5.34 -11.51
CA PRO A 124 10.36 -6.55 -11.08
C PRO A 124 9.00 -6.68 -11.79
N THR A 125 8.44 -7.88 -11.76
CA THR A 125 7.06 -8.12 -12.19
C THR A 125 6.10 -7.29 -11.33
N ARG A 126 5.09 -6.70 -11.97
CA ARG A 126 4.03 -5.99 -11.28
C ARG A 126 3.27 -6.92 -10.33
N TYR A 127 2.71 -6.32 -9.28
CA TYR A 127 1.69 -6.96 -8.46
C TYR A 127 0.35 -6.95 -9.22
N ASP A 128 -0.39 -8.06 -9.17
CA ASP A 128 -1.65 -8.28 -9.91
C ASP A 128 -2.90 -7.90 -9.09
#